data_AF-A0A938W5V8-F1
#
_entry.id   AF-A0A938W5V8-F1
#
_cell.length_a   1.000
_cell.length_b   1.000
_cell.length_c   1.000
_cell.angle_alpha   90.00
_cell.angle_beta   90.00
_cell.angle_gamma   90.00
#
_symmetry.space_group_name_H-M   'P 1'
#
loop_
_entity.id
_entity.type
_entity.pdbx_description
1 polymer ?
#
loop_
_entity_poly.entity_id
_entity_poly.type
_entity_poly.pdbx_seq_one_letter_code
_entity_poly.pdbx_strand_id
1 'polypeptide(L)'
;MCRPASGAMKTPGTMVCAMKARGSARSEPPVNLWLRSDLRRRMDQFQINPVLQREEQTMSVNQLQNLSATNSVGEWVAADFRLASVFTRHGIDFCCGGGQPVDQACAEHGIGLETLLHEAQVARMAVGSGEQYNQWAVDFLADYIVNQFHPYTREMLAQINQYADAVANAHGAAHPETVTIAALWRPLRATMTAHLRDEEERLFPYIKQLAQRPTASGATPLPAFGSAQALIAQMGAEHEEVGATLGEIARLSGGYAVPADGCNTYRALYGFLSEFEATTKKHIHLENNILFPKTVRLEQAQAGVGAD
;
A
#
# COMPACT_ATOMS: atom_id res chain seq x y z
N MET A 1 -45.79 22.37 -58.36
CA MET A 1 -44.64 21.74 -59.03
C MET A 1 -43.63 21.42 -57.93
N CYS A 2 -43.26 20.21 -57.55
CA CYS A 2 -43.58 18.84 -57.95
C CYS A 2 -43.82 18.00 -56.68
N ARG A 3 -44.63 16.95 -56.83
CA ARG A 3 -44.96 15.92 -55.82
C ARG A 3 -44.07 14.65 -56.05
N PRO A 4 -44.18 13.56 -55.27
CA PRO A 4 -43.04 12.81 -54.70
C PRO A 4 -42.95 11.33 -55.20
N ALA A 5 -42.02 10.54 -54.64
CA ALA A 5 -42.02 9.07 -54.68
C ALA A 5 -41.23 8.58 -53.42
N SER A 6 -41.77 7.90 -52.39
CA SER A 6 -42.60 6.68 -52.25
C SER A 6 -41.78 5.42 -51.91
N GLY A 7 -42.08 4.84 -50.73
CA GLY A 7 -41.92 3.42 -50.34
C GLY A 7 -40.50 2.86 -50.19
N ALA A 8 -40.19 1.90 -49.30
CA ALA A 8 -41.03 1.05 -48.46
C ALA A 8 -40.20 0.44 -47.31
N MET A 9 -40.88 0.15 -46.19
CA MET A 9 -40.44 -0.73 -45.10
C MET A 9 -40.42 -2.19 -45.55
N LYS A 10 -39.39 -2.95 -45.17
CA LYS A 10 -39.47 -4.39 -44.81
C LYS A 10 -38.39 -4.71 -43.76
N THR A 11 -38.81 -5.40 -42.70
CA THR A 11 -38.01 -5.93 -41.58
C THR A 11 -37.51 -7.37 -41.91
N PRO A 12 -36.90 -8.14 -40.99
CA PRO A 12 -35.53 -8.63 -41.08
C PRO A 12 -35.44 -10.09 -41.59
N GLY A 13 -34.44 -10.38 -42.43
CA GLY A 13 -34.16 -11.72 -42.91
C GLY A 13 -33.12 -12.43 -42.02
N THR A 14 -33.59 -13.42 -41.28
CA THR A 14 -32.81 -14.45 -40.60
C THR A 14 -31.90 -15.17 -41.60
N MET A 15 -30.58 -15.12 -41.42
CA MET A 15 -29.66 -15.98 -42.17
C MET A 15 -29.05 -17.01 -41.21
N VAL A 16 -29.69 -18.18 -41.18
CA VAL A 16 -29.12 -19.41 -40.64
C VAL A 16 -28.17 -19.97 -41.70
N CYS A 17 -26.88 -20.07 -41.38
CA CYS A 17 -25.98 -20.96 -42.11
C CYS A 17 -25.12 -21.72 -41.12
N ALA A 18 -25.50 -22.98 -40.91
CA ALA A 18 -24.78 -23.95 -40.11
C ALA A 18 -23.62 -24.54 -40.94
N MET A 19 -22.39 -24.47 -40.42
CA MET A 19 -21.29 -25.31 -40.90
C MET A 19 -20.46 -25.83 -39.72
N LYS A 20 -20.68 -27.12 -39.48
CA LYS A 20 -19.96 -28.13 -38.68
C LYS A 20 -18.61 -27.75 -38.06
N ALA A 21 -18.56 -28.00 -36.76
CA ALA A 21 -17.38 -28.08 -35.90
C ALA A 21 -16.32 -29.07 -36.40
N ARG A 22 -15.06 -28.63 -36.36
CA ARG A 22 -13.88 -29.49 -36.15
C ARG A 22 -13.06 -28.86 -35.04
N GLY A 23 -12.86 -29.62 -33.96
CA GLY A 23 -12.10 -29.20 -32.80
C GLY A 23 -10.60 -29.15 -33.10
N SER A 24 -9.94 -28.15 -32.52
CA SER A 24 -8.52 -28.17 -32.19
C SER A 24 -8.33 -27.17 -31.05
N ALA A 25 -8.25 -27.70 -29.83
CA ALA A 25 -7.82 -26.98 -28.66
C ALA A 25 -6.36 -26.56 -28.84
N ARG A 26 -6.06 -25.27 -28.69
CA ARG A 26 -4.68 -24.79 -28.50
C ARG A 26 -4.50 -24.45 -27.03
N SER A 27 -3.63 -25.22 -26.41
CA SER A 27 -3.19 -25.16 -25.02
C SER A 27 -2.17 -24.04 -24.80
N GLU A 28 -2.33 -23.31 -23.71
CA GLU A 28 -1.32 -22.43 -23.09
C GLU A 28 -0.11 -23.24 -22.56
N PRO A 29 1.09 -22.65 -22.47
CA PRO A 29 2.28 -23.36 -22.00
C PRO A 29 2.38 -23.40 -20.47
N PRO A 30 2.85 -24.52 -19.86
CA PRO A 30 2.93 -24.65 -18.41
C PRO A 30 4.23 -24.06 -17.84
N VAL A 31 4.09 -23.38 -16.70
CA VAL A 31 5.17 -22.82 -15.90
C VAL A 31 5.74 -23.92 -14.97
N ASN A 32 7.03 -24.22 -15.15
CA ASN A 32 7.97 -24.87 -14.21
C ASN A 32 7.53 -26.12 -13.43
N LEU A 33 7.69 -27.28 -14.08
CA LEU A 33 7.89 -28.60 -13.45
C LEU A 33 9.40 -28.93 -13.39
N TRP A 34 10.10 -28.43 -12.38
CA TRP A 34 11.38 -28.98 -11.92
C TRP A 34 11.55 -28.64 -10.44
N LEU A 35 11.17 -29.57 -9.56
CA LEU A 35 11.65 -29.82 -8.18
C LEU A 35 10.61 -30.59 -7.34
N ARG A 36 10.05 -31.70 -7.84
CA ARG A 36 9.27 -32.63 -6.99
C ARG A 36 9.46 -34.08 -7.44
N SER A 37 10.61 -34.66 -7.13
CA SER A 37 10.76 -36.12 -7.09
C SER A 37 11.94 -36.67 -6.27
N ASP A 38 12.69 -35.86 -5.50
CA ASP A 38 13.90 -36.38 -4.81
C ASP A 38 14.04 -36.08 -3.31
N LEU A 39 12.97 -35.62 -2.64
CA LEU A 39 13.00 -35.34 -1.19
C LEU A 39 12.18 -36.30 -0.32
N ARG A 40 11.41 -37.21 -0.92
CA ARG A 40 10.50 -38.12 -0.18
C ARG A 40 11.13 -39.46 0.21
N ARG A 41 12.45 -39.65 0.00
CA ARG A 41 13.16 -40.91 0.29
C ARG A 41 14.27 -40.80 1.34
N ARG A 42 14.37 -39.66 2.05
CA ARG A 42 15.38 -39.42 3.10
C ARG A 42 14.80 -39.01 4.47
N MET A 43 13.49 -39.17 4.69
CA MET A 43 12.82 -38.70 5.93
C MET A 43 12.54 -39.77 7.00
N ASP A 44 13.05 -41.00 6.87
CA ASP A 44 12.77 -42.09 7.84
C ASP A 44 13.97 -42.51 8.70
N GLN A 45 14.90 -41.59 9.01
CA GLN A 45 16.00 -41.95 9.91
C GLN A 45 16.64 -40.76 10.65
N PHE A 46 15.84 -39.96 11.34
CA PHE A 46 16.37 -39.09 12.40
C PHE A 46 15.43 -39.12 13.60
N GLN A 47 15.86 -39.82 14.66
CA GLN A 47 15.30 -39.67 15.99
C GLN A 47 15.46 -38.19 16.39
N ILE A 48 14.33 -37.52 16.60
CA ILE A 48 14.26 -36.11 16.94
C ILE A 48 14.83 -35.93 18.36
N ASN A 49 15.91 -35.18 18.47
CA ASN A 49 16.62 -34.91 19.71
C ASN A 49 15.77 -33.96 20.59
N PRO A 50 15.44 -34.29 21.86
CA PRO A 50 14.52 -33.51 22.71
C PRO A 50 15.03 -32.09 23.07
N VAL A 51 16.25 -31.73 22.68
CA VAL A 51 16.78 -30.36 22.78
C VAL A 51 16.18 -29.44 21.71
N LEU A 52 15.91 -29.94 20.49
CA LEU A 52 15.36 -29.14 19.39
C LEU A 52 13.90 -28.73 19.61
N GLN A 53 13.12 -29.51 20.36
CA GLN A 53 11.75 -29.13 20.74
C GLN A 53 11.71 -27.98 21.75
N ARG A 54 12.75 -27.82 22.58
CA ARG A 54 12.86 -26.66 23.47
C ARG A 54 13.26 -25.39 22.71
N GLU A 55 14.05 -25.51 21.64
CA GLU A 55 14.44 -24.38 20.78
C GLU A 55 13.27 -23.90 19.90
N GLU A 56 12.42 -24.79 19.38
CA GLU A 56 11.17 -24.39 18.72
C GLU A 56 10.16 -23.75 19.69
N GLN A 57 10.07 -24.24 20.93
CA GLN A 57 9.20 -23.63 21.95
C GLN A 57 9.73 -22.30 22.51
N THR A 58 11.05 -22.06 22.51
CA THR A 58 11.62 -20.77 22.96
C THR A 58 11.62 -19.70 21.87
N MET A 59 11.55 -20.07 20.59
CA MET A 59 11.37 -19.12 19.47
C MET A 59 9.94 -18.52 19.42
N SER A 60 8.94 -19.23 19.95
CA SER A 60 7.53 -18.75 19.99
C SER A 60 7.24 -17.71 21.07
N VAL A 61 8.06 -17.63 22.13
CA VAL A 61 7.77 -16.75 23.29
C VAL A 61 8.30 -15.33 23.08
N ASN A 62 9.43 -15.16 22.38
CA ASN A 62 10.00 -13.83 22.11
C ASN A 62 9.25 -13.04 21.03
N GLN A 63 8.48 -13.70 20.16
CA GLN A 63 7.70 -13.01 19.13
C GLN A 63 6.42 -12.34 19.66
N LEU A 64 5.95 -12.69 20.86
CA LEU A 64 4.78 -12.06 21.50
C LEU A 64 5.13 -10.90 22.43
N GLN A 65 6.41 -10.68 22.71
CA GLN A 65 6.87 -9.65 23.67
C GLN A 65 6.74 -8.21 23.18
N ASN A 66 6.37 -7.97 21.91
CA ASN A 66 6.26 -6.64 21.30
C ASN A 66 4.82 -6.22 20.95
N LEU A 67 3.78 -6.94 21.40
CA LEU A 67 2.37 -6.56 21.20
C LEU A 67 1.77 -6.01 22.50
N SER A 68 2.42 -5.01 23.10
CA SER A 68 1.80 -4.28 24.21
C SER A 68 0.67 -3.39 23.68
N ALA A 69 -0.46 -3.36 24.38
CA ALA A 69 -1.56 -2.47 24.02
C ALA A 69 -1.20 -0.99 24.16
N THR A 70 -0.14 -0.69 24.93
CA THR A 70 0.41 0.67 25.09
C THR A 70 1.39 1.05 23.98
N ASN A 71 1.83 0.09 23.15
CA ASN A 71 2.57 0.42 21.94
C ASN A 71 1.63 1.04 20.91
N SER A 72 2.21 1.82 20.00
CA SER A 72 1.42 2.45 18.95
C SER A 72 0.98 1.45 17.88
N VAL A 73 -0.10 1.76 17.17
CA VAL A 73 -0.58 0.97 16.02
C VAL A 73 0.53 0.82 14.98
N GLY A 74 1.25 1.91 14.69
CA GLY A 74 2.40 1.94 13.79
C GLY A 74 3.53 1.04 14.25
N GLU A 75 3.83 0.98 15.56
CA GLU A 75 4.85 0.07 16.10
C GLU A 75 4.46 -1.41 15.91
N TRP A 76 3.18 -1.76 16.09
CA TRP A 76 2.69 -3.11 15.82
C TRP A 76 2.89 -3.49 14.36
N VAL A 77 2.48 -2.64 13.42
CA VAL A 77 2.59 -2.93 11.98
C VAL A 77 4.06 -2.90 11.51
N ALA A 78 4.90 -2.05 12.09
CA ALA A 78 6.34 -2.04 11.80
C ALA A 78 7.03 -3.31 12.29
N ALA A 79 6.58 -3.89 13.40
CA ALA A 79 7.07 -5.16 13.91
C ALA A 79 6.66 -6.35 13.02
N ASP A 80 5.44 -6.32 12.47
CA ASP A 80 4.95 -7.34 11.54
C ASP A 80 3.88 -6.76 10.61
N PHE A 81 4.25 -6.51 9.35
CA PHE A 81 3.35 -5.83 8.40
C PHE A 81 2.04 -6.59 8.15
N ARG A 82 1.98 -7.90 8.44
CA ARG A 82 0.74 -8.68 8.33
C ARG A 82 -0.39 -8.12 9.21
N LEU A 83 -0.03 -7.42 10.30
CA LEU A 83 -0.97 -6.78 11.21
C LEU A 83 -1.70 -5.58 10.59
N ALA A 84 -1.18 -4.98 9.50
CA ALA A 84 -1.88 -3.90 8.78
C ALA A 84 -3.30 -4.33 8.39
N SER A 85 -3.47 -5.58 7.92
CA SER A 85 -4.77 -6.13 7.53
C SER A 85 -5.77 -6.25 8.69
N VAL A 86 -5.30 -6.35 9.93
CA VAL A 86 -6.14 -6.39 11.12
C VAL A 86 -6.71 -4.99 11.37
N PHE A 87 -5.85 -3.98 11.42
CA PHE A 87 -6.27 -2.59 11.63
C PHE A 87 -7.16 -2.07 10.50
N THR A 88 -6.83 -2.36 9.23
CA THR A 88 -7.64 -1.97 8.07
C THR A 88 -9.06 -2.52 8.13
N ARG A 89 -9.27 -3.77 8.57
CA ARG A 89 -10.63 -4.36 8.70
C ARG A 89 -11.49 -3.63 9.72
N HIS A 90 -10.85 -2.99 10.68
CA HIS A 90 -11.47 -2.25 11.78
C HIS A 90 -11.54 -0.73 11.53
N GLY A 91 -11.06 -0.28 10.36
CA GLY A 91 -10.99 1.14 10.01
C GLY A 91 -9.95 1.93 10.82
N ILE A 92 -9.04 1.26 11.53
CA ILE A 92 -7.99 1.90 12.32
C ILE A 92 -6.84 2.29 11.39
N ASP A 93 -6.44 3.56 11.44
CA ASP A 93 -5.33 4.09 10.64
C ASP A 93 -3.98 3.67 11.24
N PHE A 94 -3.20 2.92 10.46
CA PHE A 94 -1.86 2.45 10.85
C PHE A 94 -0.72 3.21 10.16
N CYS A 95 -1.02 4.12 9.22
CA CYS A 95 -0.01 4.85 8.47
C CYS A 95 0.20 6.27 8.99
N CYS A 96 -0.82 7.14 8.92
CA CYS A 96 -0.71 8.54 9.39
C CYS A 96 -0.95 8.61 10.90
N GLY A 97 -2.09 8.08 11.35
CA GLY A 97 -2.46 7.91 12.76
C GLY A 97 -1.69 6.82 13.52
N GLY A 98 -0.64 6.24 12.93
CA GLY A 98 0.14 5.15 13.52
C GLY A 98 0.78 5.46 14.88
N GLY A 99 0.88 6.73 15.28
CA GLY A 99 1.36 7.14 16.60
C GLY A 99 0.38 6.86 17.77
N GLN A 100 -0.89 6.54 17.48
CA GLN A 100 -1.89 6.28 18.51
C GLN A 100 -1.64 4.93 19.22
N PRO A 101 -1.74 4.85 20.57
CA PRO A 101 -1.73 3.59 21.30
C PRO A 101 -2.84 2.64 20.86
N VAL A 102 -2.55 1.34 20.82
CA VAL A 102 -3.52 0.32 20.36
C VAL A 102 -4.76 0.26 21.24
N ASP A 103 -4.63 0.37 22.57
CA ASP A 103 -5.78 0.40 23.49
C ASP A 103 -6.71 1.59 23.22
N GLN A 104 -6.15 2.76 22.95
CA GLN A 104 -6.91 3.96 22.60
C GLN A 104 -7.61 3.80 21.24
N ALA A 105 -6.89 3.32 20.22
CA ALA A 105 -7.47 3.07 18.90
C ALA A 105 -8.62 2.05 18.98
N CYS A 106 -8.45 0.97 19.77
CA CYS A 106 -9.53 0.02 20.05
C CYS A 106 -10.75 0.68 20.69
N ALA A 107 -10.54 1.53 21.70
CA ALA A 107 -11.63 2.20 22.40
C ALA A 107 -12.43 3.14 21.48
N GLU A 108 -11.74 3.92 20.64
CA GLU A 108 -12.38 4.85 19.68
C GLU A 108 -13.18 4.14 18.59
N HIS A 109 -12.75 2.93 18.19
CA HIS A 109 -13.43 2.11 17.19
C HIS A 109 -14.40 1.07 17.79
N GLY A 110 -14.56 1.05 19.11
CA GLY A 110 -15.50 0.15 19.79
C GLY A 110 -15.12 -1.34 19.73
N ILE A 111 -13.82 -1.64 19.65
CA ILE A 111 -13.29 -3.02 19.53
C ILE A 111 -12.70 -3.47 20.86
N GLY A 112 -13.04 -4.69 21.27
CA GLY A 112 -12.41 -5.32 22.42
C GLY A 112 -10.94 -5.63 22.15
N LEU A 113 -10.03 -5.19 23.02
CA LEU A 113 -8.59 -5.44 22.90
C LEU A 113 -8.27 -6.94 22.75
N GLU A 114 -8.99 -7.81 23.47
CA GLU A 114 -8.84 -9.27 23.35
C GLU A 114 -9.18 -9.78 21.96
N THR A 115 -10.22 -9.23 21.33
CA THR A 115 -10.59 -9.56 19.94
C THR A 115 -9.49 -9.15 18.98
N LEU A 116 -8.96 -7.93 19.11
CA LEU A 116 -7.87 -7.46 18.27
C LEU A 116 -6.61 -8.32 18.42
N LEU A 117 -6.23 -8.66 19.66
CA LEU A 117 -5.10 -9.53 19.95
C LEU A 117 -5.28 -10.93 19.33
N HIS A 118 -6.48 -11.49 19.41
CA HIS A 118 -6.78 -12.78 18.79
C HIS A 118 -6.63 -12.72 17.26
N GLU A 119 -7.17 -11.68 16.63
CA GLU A 119 -7.03 -11.50 15.19
C GLU A 119 -5.58 -11.25 14.75
N ALA A 120 -4.82 -10.48 15.54
CA ALA A 120 -3.38 -10.29 15.33
C ALA A 120 -2.62 -11.61 15.40
N GLN A 121 -2.91 -12.46 16.40
CA GLN A 121 -2.33 -13.80 16.51
C GLN A 121 -2.61 -14.62 15.23
N VAL A 122 -3.86 -14.64 14.76
CA VAL A 122 -4.27 -15.36 13.56
C VAL A 122 -3.54 -14.83 12.31
N ALA A 123 -3.46 -13.51 12.15
CA ALA A 123 -2.76 -12.89 11.02
C ALA A 123 -1.27 -13.28 10.96
N ARG A 124 -0.62 -13.42 12.13
CA ARG A 124 0.80 -13.83 12.22
C ARG A 124 1.03 -15.31 11.92
N MET A 125 0.00 -16.14 12.05
CA MET A 125 0.04 -17.57 11.69
C MET A 125 -0.16 -17.80 10.18
N ALA A 126 -0.57 -16.78 9.42
CA ALA A 126 -0.72 -16.90 7.97
C ALA A 126 0.62 -17.26 7.30
N VAL A 127 0.55 -18.17 6.31
CA VAL A 127 1.72 -18.71 5.61
C VAL A 127 2.43 -17.61 4.84
N GLY A 128 3.72 -17.44 5.12
CA GLY A 128 4.59 -16.41 4.55
C GLY A 128 5.24 -15.57 5.66
N SER A 129 6.56 -15.41 5.60
CA SER A 129 7.23 -14.43 6.44
C SER A 129 6.81 -13.05 5.97
N GLY A 130 6.06 -12.30 6.78
CA GLY A 130 5.87 -10.87 6.55
C GLY A 130 7.23 -10.19 6.41
N GLU A 131 7.33 -9.21 5.51
CA GLU A 131 8.56 -8.45 5.30
C GLU A 131 8.91 -7.71 6.60
N GLN A 132 10.12 -7.93 7.11
CA GLN A 132 10.59 -7.33 8.37
C GLN A 132 11.24 -5.97 8.10
N TYR A 133 10.46 -5.04 7.56
CA TYR A 133 10.93 -3.70 7.14
C TYR A 133 11.68 -2.95 8.24
N ASN A 134 11.27 -3.12 9.50
CA ASN A 134 11.92 -2.47 10.63
C ASN A 134 13.38 -2.95 10.85
N GLN A 135 13.81 -4.06 10.25
CA GLN A 135 15.21 -4.52 10.31
C GLN A 135 16.08 -3.98 9.17
N TRP A 136 15.48 -3.34 8.17
CA TRP A 136 16.22 -2.84 7.02
C TRP A 136 17.01 -1.58 7.38
N ALA A 137 18.17 -1.45 6.76
CA ALA A 137 18.97 -0.23 6.81
C ALA A 137 18.21 0.91 6.11
N VAL A 138 18.42 2.14 6.56
CA VAL A 138 17.64 3.31 6.11
C VAL A 138 17.87 3.63 4.63
N ASP A 139 19.09 3.44 4.13
CA ASP A 139 19.45 3.60 2.73
C ASP A 139 18.77 2.55 1.84
N PHE A 140 18.80 1.29 2.27
CA PHE A 140 18.13 0.20 1.56
C PHE A 140 16.60 0.39 1.55
N LEU A 141 16.01 0.81 2.69
CA LEU A 141 14.57 1.05 2.77
C LEU A 141 14.15 2.24 1.87
N ALA A 142 14.94 3.32 1.83
CA ALA A 142 14.68 4.43 0.90
C ALA A 142 14.75 3.97 -0.57
N ASP A 143 15.77 3.19 -0.94
CA ASP A 143 15.87 2.64 -2.30
C ASP A 143 14.71 1.68 -2.62
N TYR A 144 14.29 0.83 -1.67
CA TYR A 144 13.12 -0.02 -1.86
C TYR A 144 11.86 0.80 -2.08
N ILE A 145 11.65 1.85 -1.28
CA ILE A 145 10.48 2.71 -1.38
C ILE A 145 10.38 3.33 -2.78
N VAL A 146 11.47 3.97 -3.24
CA VAL A 146 11.52 4.56 -4.58
C VAL A 146 11.25 3.52 -5.64
N ASN A 147 11.97 2.40 -5.61
CA ASN A 147 11.88 1.42 -6.70
C ASN A 147 10.55 0.69 -6.74
N GLN A 148 9.88 0.53 -5.59
CA GLN A 148 8.69 -0.30 -5.49
C GLN A 148 7.37 0.48 -5.47
N PHE A 149 7.37 1.74 -5.00
CA PHE A 149 6.13 2.53 -4.95
C PHE A 149 6.11 3.69 -5.94
N HIS A 150 7.22 4.40 -6.16
CA HIS A 150 7.16 5.69 -6.85
C HIS A 150 6.80 5.58 -8.35
N PRO A 151 7.42 4.71 -9.17
CA PRO A 151 7.02 4.54 -10.57
C PRO A 151 5.56 4.14 -10.72
N TYR A 152 5.12 3.15 -9.96
CA TYR A 152 3.73 2.68 -9.95
C TYR A 152 2.76 3.79 -9.54
N THR A 153 3.09 4.54 -8.48
CA THR A 153 2.28 5.68 -8.02
C THR A 153 2.12 6.72 -9.13
N ARG A 154 3.19 7.09 -9.85
CA ARG A 154 3.13 8.05 -10.96
C ARG A 154 2.24 7.55 -12.11
N GLU A 155 2.30 6.27 -12.44
CA GLU A 155 1.44 5.65 -13.45
C GLU A 155 -0.04 5.70 -13.03
N MET A 156 -0.33 5.27 -11.79
CA MET A 156 -1.69 5.28 -11.24
C MET A 156 -2.28 6.68 -11.14
N LEU A 157 -1.49 7.67 -10.72
CA LEU A 157 -1.89 9.08 -10.67
C LEU A 157 -2.38 9.60 -12.02
N ALA A 158 -1.69 9.24 -13.10
CA ALA A 158 -2.07 9.61 -14.45
C ALA A 158 -3.31 8.84 -14.93
N GLN A 159 -3.35 7.53 -14.70
CA GLN A 159 -4.44 6.67 -15.13
C GLN A 159 -5.74 7.03 -14.42
N ILE A 160 -5.76 7.10 -13.09
CA ILE A 160 -6.96 7.44 -12.31
C ILE A 160 -7.50 8.80 -12.72
N ASN A 161 -6.65 9.79 -13.02
CA ASN A 161 -7.12 11.10 -13.48
C ASN A 161 -7.95 10.98 -14.77
N GLN A 162 -7.51 10.17 -15.73
CA GLN A 162 -8.24 9.97 -16.99
C GLN A 162 -9.59 9.28 -16.75
N TYR A 163 -9.61 8.26 -15.90
CA TYR A 163 -10.83 7.51 -15.57
C TYR A 163 -11.82 8.35 -14.75
N ALA A 164 -11.33 9.13 -13.78
CA ALA A 164 -12.15 10.02 -12.96
C ALA A 164 -12.87 11.06 -13.83
N ASP A 165 -12.15 11.69 -14.76
CA ASP A 165 -12.75 12.64 -15.71
C ASP A 165 -13.76 11.97 -16.63
N ALA A 166 -13.46 10.78 -17.16
CA ALA A 166 -14.36 10.05 -18.03
C ALA A 166 -15.66 9.65 -17.32
N VAL A 167 -15.57 9.14 -16.08
CA VAL A 167 -16.73 8.74 -15.29
C VAL A 167 -17.55 9.94 -14.86
N ALA A 168 -16.92 11.01 -14.38
CA ALA A 168 -17.62 12.25 -14.02
C ALA A 168 -18.41 12.83 -15.20
N ASN A 169 -17.83 12.82 -16.40
CA ASN A 169 -18.50 13.34 -17.60
C ASN A 169 -19.68 12.46 -18.05
N ALA A 170 -19.53 11.13 -17.98
CA ALA A 170 -20.55 10.20 -18.47
C ALA A 170 -21.68 9.98 -17.46
N HIS A 171 -21.36 9.95 -16.17
CA HIS A 171 -22.28 9.54 -15.10
C HIS A 171 -22.62 10.67 -14.12
N GLY A 172 -21.93 11.81 -14.13
CA GLY A 172 -22.06 12.86 -13.12
C GLY A 172 -23.45 13.46 -12.94
N ALA A 173 -24.32 13.39 -13.96
CA ALA A 173 -25.72 13.81 -13.82
C ALA A 173 -26.56 12.88 -12.93
N ALA A 174 -26.30 11.56 -12.99
CA ALA A 174 -26.98 10.56 -12.16
C ALA A 174 -26.22 10.25 -10.87
N HIS A 175 -24.89 10.42 -10.90
CA HIS A 175 -23.93 10.07 -9.86
C HIS A 175 -23.03 11.28 -9.55
N PRO A 176 -23.58 12.34 -8.93
CA PRO A 176 -22.87 13.61 -8.72
C PRO A 176 -21.61 13.48 -7.86
N GLU A 177 -21.52 12.47 -7.01
CA GLU A 177 -20.33 12.15 -6.22
C GLU A 177 -19.11 11.87 -7.11
N THR A 178 -19.30 11.35 -8.33
CA THR A 178 -18.20 11.12 -9.29
C THR A 178 -17.55 12.42 -9.75
N VAL A 179 -18.32 13.51 -9.85
CA VAL A 179 -17.81 14.84 -10.17
C VAL A 179 -16.97 15.37 -9.01
N THR A 180 -17.44 15.18 -7.77
CA THR A 180 -16.69 15.57 -6.56
C THR A 180 -15.39 14.76 -6.43
N ILE A 181 -15.42 13.44 -6.66
CA ILE A 181 -14.23 12.59 -6.64
C ILE A 181 -13.21 13.07 -7.68
N ALA A 182 -13.64 13.39 -8.90
CA ALA A 182 -12.74 13.93 -9.93
C ALA A 182 -12.15 15.29 -9.53
N ALA A 183 -12.91 16.14 -8.84
CA ALA A 183 -12.44 17.42 -8.34
C ALA A 183 -11.41 17.26 -7.21
N LEU A 184 -11.59 16.30 -6.29
CA LEU A 184 -10.65 15.97 -5.20
C LEU A 184 -9.36 15.34 -5.74
N TRP A 185 -9.45 14.52 -6.79
CA TRP A 185 -8.28 13.82 -7.35
C TRP A 185 -7.23 14.77 -7.93
N ARG A 186 -7.65 15.87 -8.55
CA ARG A 186 -6.76 16.82 -9.23
C ARG A 186 -5.71 17.47 -8.30
N PRO A 187 -6.08 18.07 -7.15
CA PRO A 187 -5.10 18.59 -6.20
C PRO A 187 -4.30 17.47 -5.55
N LEU A 188 -4.91 16.34 -5.16
CA LEU A 188 -4.19 15.19 -4.59
C LEU A 188 -3.06 14.73 -5.52
N ARG A 189 -3.33 14.63 -6.82
CA ARG A 189 -2.31 14.27 -7.82
C ARG A 189 -1.16 15.26 -7.84
N ALA A 190 -1.45 16.56 -7.78
CA ALA A 190 -0.42 17.59 -7.80
C ALA A 190 0.45 17.53 -6.54
N THR A 191 -0.17 17.38 -5.36
CA THR A 191 0.50 17.19 -4.07
C THR A 191 1.39 15.96 -4.12
N MET A 192 0.85 14.78 -4.45
CA MET A 192 1.64 13.54 -4.54
C MET A 192 2.80 13.64 -5.54
N THR A 193 2.59 14.29 -6.70
CA THR A 193 3.65 14.43 -7.71
C THR A 193 4.82 15.27 -7.17
N ALA A 194 4.52 16.36 -6.47
CA ALA A 194 5.53 17.21 -5.85
C ALA A 194 6.20 16.53 -4.65
N HIS A 195 5.42 15.85 -3.82
CA HIS A 195 5.87 15.08 -2.67
C HIS A 195 6.93 14.04 -3.04
N LEU A 196 6.62 13.15 -4.00
CA LEU A 196 7.56 12.12 -4.45
C LEU A 196 8.87 12.72 -5.02
N ARG A 197 8.79 13.92 -5.62
CA ARG A 197 9.98 14.63 -6.10
C ARG A 197 10.83 15.14 -4.94
N ASP A 198 10.22 15.71 -3.91
CA ASP A 198 10.95 16.16 -2.72
C ASP A 198 11.62 14.99 -1.99
N GLU A 199 11.01 13.80 -1.99
CA GLU A 199 11.65 12.58 -1.49
C GLU A 199 12.88 12.20 -2.31
N GLU A 200 12.69 12.01 -3.63
CA GLU A 200 13.72 11.50 -4.53
C GLU A 200 14.90 12.47 -4.72
N GLU A 201 14.64 13.78 -4.74
CA GLU A 201 15.65 14.80 -5.04
C GLU A 201 16.28 15.45 -3.80
N ARG A 202 15.62 15.35 -2.64
CA ARG A 202 16.06 16.06 -1.41
C ARG A 202 16.21 15.13 -0.22
N LEU A 203 15.12 14.54 0.28
CA LEU A 203 15.15 13.82 1.55
C LEU A 203 15.93 12.51 1.44
N PHE A 204 15.61 11.64 0.48
CA PHE A 204 16.23 10.32 0.39
C PHE A 204 17.72 10.37 0.03
N PRO A 205 18.20 11.27 -0.86
CA PRO A 205 19.63 11.49 -1.03
C PRO A 205 20.34 11.87 0.27
N TYR A 206 19.69 12.69 1.10
CA TYR A 206 20.23 13.06 2.41
C TYR A 206 20.24 11.89 3.39
N ILE A 207 19.18 11.08 3.45
CA ILE A 207 19.14 9.83 4.23
C ILE A 207 20.31 8.91 3.85
N LYS A 208 20.59 8.78 2.55
CA LYS A 208 21.71 7.95 2.06
C LYS A 208 23.07 8.52 2.44
N GLN A 209 23.21 9.85 2.55
CA GLN A 209 24.43 10.47 3.08
C GLN A 209 24.59 10.19 4.58
N LEU A 210 23.51 10.34 5.35
CA LEU A 210 23.50 10.01 6.77
C LEU A 210 23.86 8.53 7.03
N ALA A 211 23.41 7.61 6.16
CA ALA A 211 23.69 6.18 6.30
C ALA A 211 25.17 5.81 6.07
N GLN A 212 25.92 6.64 5.34
CA GLN A 212 27.34 6.41 5.10
C GLN A 212 28.12 6.68 6.40
N ARG A 213 29.14 5.84 6.68
CA ARG A 213 29.99 6.05 7.86
C ARG A 213 30.61 7.45 7.81
N PRO A 214 30.73 8.15 8.96
CA PRO A 214 31.45 9.42 9.01
C PRO A 214 32.83 9.21 8.37
N THR A 215 33.16 10.00 7.36
CA THR A 215 34.54 10.04 6.87
C THR A 215 35.42 10.56 8.01
N ALA A 216 36.73 10.30 7.93
CA ALA A 216 37.70 10.83 8.88
C ALA A 216 37.69 12.38 9.02
N SER A 217 36.88 13.09 8.21
CA SER A 217 36.76 14.55 8.15
C SER A 217 35.48 15.13 8.79
N GLY A 218 34.68 14.37 9.52
CA GLY A 218 33.59 14.93 10.33
C GLY A 218 32.19 14.89 9.69
N ALA A 219 31.23 15.47 10.41
CA ALA A 219 29.78 15.32 10.26
C ALA A 219 29.22 15.55 8.84
N THR A 220 28.09 14.90 8.54
CA THR A 220 27.35 15.08 7.27
C THR A 220 27.00 16.56 7.08
N PRO A 221 27.27 17.17 5.91
CA PRO A 221 26.93 18.56 5.66
C PRO A 221 25.44 18.85 5.89
N LEU A 222 25.14 20.04 6.43
CA LEU A 222 23.76 20.47 6.61
C LEU A 222 23.06 20.60 5.24
N PRO A 223 21.86 20.04 5.08
CA PRO A 223 21.12 20.16 3.84
C PRO A 223 20.55 21.59 3.68
N ALA A 224 20.32 22.03 2.43
CA ALA A 224 19.74 23.35 2.15
C ALA A 224 18.34 23.56 2.75
N PHE A 225 17.64 22.47 3.08
CA PHE A 225 16.33 22.47 3.73
C PHE A 225 16.40 22.47 5.28
N GLY A 226 17.59 22.66 5.86
CA GLY A 226 17.78 22.78 7.31
C GLY A 226 18.13 21.45 7.97
N SER A 227 17.15 20.59 8.16
CA SER A 227 17.33 19.25 8.77
C SER A 227 16.34 18.24 8.20
N ALA A 228 16.64 16.95 8.31
CA ALA A 228 15.69 15.88 8.00
C ALA A 228 14.43 16.03 8.84
N GLN A 229 14.55 16.34 10.14
CA GLN A 229 13.39 16.56 11.01
C GLN A 229 12.43 17.65 10.47
N ALA A 230 12.95 18.75 9.94
CA ALA A 230 12.13 19.84 9.41
C ALA A 230 11.38 19.41 8.14
N LEU A 231 12.06 18.76 7.20
CA LEU A 231 11.44 18.28 5.96
C LEU A 231 10.45 17.14 6.23
N ILE A 232 10.79 16.19 7.12
CA ILE A 232 9.90 15.11 7.56
C ILE A 232 8.62 15.66 8.18
N ALA A 233 8.68 16.75 8.96
CA ALA A 233 7.49 17.35 9.54
C ALA A 233 6.55 17.96 8.47
N GLN A 234 7.11 18.58 7.43
CA GLN A 234 6.33 19.05 6.29
C GLN A 234 5.68 17.87 5.56
N MET A 235 6.45 16.82 5.28
CA MET A 235 5.97 15.61 4.59
C MET A 235 4.89 14.86 5.37
N GLY A 236 5.01 14.82 6.71
CA GLY A 236 3.95 14.28 7.57
C GLY A 236 2.63 15.05 7.43
N ALA A 237 2.67 16.38 7.31
CA ALA A 237 1.45 17.15 7.06
C ALA A 237 0.84 16.88 5.67
N GLU A 238 1.69 16.68 4.65
CA GLU A 238 1.25 16.27 3.31
C GLU A 238 0.62 14.86 3.34
N HIS A 239 1.18 13.92 4.12
CA HIS A 239 0.61 12.59 4.33
C HIS A 239 -0.77 12.62 4.97
N GLU A 240 -0.97 13.46 6.00
CA GLU A 240 -2.28 13.66 6.63
C GLU A 240 -3.31 14.20 5.62
N GLU A 241 -2.94 15.18 4.80
CA GLU A 241 -3.83 15.73 3.76
C GLU A 241 -4.21 14.68 2.70
N VAL A 242 -3.23 13.89 2.24
CA VAL A 242 -3.44 12.79 1.28
C VAL A 242 -4.36 11.73 1.89
N GLY A 243 -4.09 11.32 3.13
CA GLY A 243 -4.91 10.34 3.86
C GLY A 243 -6.35 10.80 4.03
N ALA A 244 -6.56 12.05 4.46
CA ALA A 244 -7.89 12.64 4.61
C ALA A 244 -8.65 12.69 3.27
N THR A 245 -7.96 13.08 2.18
CA THR A 245 -8.57 13.15 0.84
C THR A 245 -8.96 11.77 0.32
N LEU A 246 -8.11 10.75 0.51
CA LEU A 246 -8.43 9.37 0.14
C LEU A 246 -9.59 8.81 0.96
N GLY A 247 -9.63 9.11 2.27
CA GLY A 247 -10.74 8.74 3.13
C GLY A 247 -12.07 9.36 2.68
N GLU A 248 -12.06 10.62 2.25
CA GLU A 248 -13.25 11.27 1.70
C GLU A 248 -13.68 10.65 0.36
N ILE A 249 -12.74 10.30 -0.52
CA ILE A 249 -13.03 9.58 -1.77
C ILE A 249 -13.64 8.21 -1.47
N ALA A 250 -13.09 7.46 -0.50
CA ALA A 250 -13.64 6.18 -0.06
C ALA A 250 -15.08 6.35 0.48
N ARG A 251 -15.34 7.40 1.28
CA ARG A 251 -16.67 7.70 1.80
C ARG A 251 -17.67 8.03 0.69
N LEU A 252 -17.30 8.92 -0.23
CA LEU A 252 -18.15 9.33 -1.35
C LEU A 252 -18.49 8.16 -2.28
N SER A 253 -17.54 7.25 -2.48
CA SER A 253 -17.70 6.05 -3.31
C SER A 253 -18.39 4.88 -2.60
N GLY A 254 -18.81 5.04 -1.34
CA GLY A 254 -19.42 3.97 -0.56
C GLY A 254 -18.46 2.78 -0.34
N GLY A 255 -17.18 3.05 -0.12
CA GLY A 255 -16.13 2.04 -0.04
C GLY A 255 -15.80 1.43 -1.41
N TYR A 256 -15.79 2.26 -2.46
CA TYR A 256 -15.56 1.84 -3.85
C TYR A 256 -16.61 0.84 -4.36
N ALA A 257 -17.85 0.92 -3.86
CA ALA A 257 -18.96 0.11 -4.32
C ALA A 257 -19.55 0.68 -5.62
N VAL A 258 -19.53 -0.11 -6.69
CA VAL A 258 -20.01 0.33 -8.00
C VAL A 258 -21.53 0.19 -8.08
N PRO A 259 -22.28 1.24 -8.50
CA PRO A 259 -23.74 1.16 -8.62
C PRO A 259 -24.17 0.22 -9.75
N ALA A 260 -25.44 -0.20 -9.73
CA ALA A 260 -25.98 -1.20 -10.66
C ALA A 260 -25.90 -0.78 -12.14
N ASP A 261 -26.00 0.53 -12.40
CA ASP A 261 -25.88 1.15 -13.73
C ASP A 261 -24.45 1.59 -14.07
N GLY A 262 -23.47 1.31 -13.20
CA GLY A 262 -22.06 1.59 -13.43
C GLY A 262 -21.50 0.79 -14.62
N CYS A 263 -20.82 1.48 -15.54
CA CYS A 263 -20.16 0.87 -16.69
C CYS A 263 -18.80 0.25 -16.32
N ASN A 264 -18.11 -0.38 -17.28
CA ASN A 264 -16.79 -0.97 -17.04
C ASN A 264 -15.71 0.07 -16.68
N THR A 265 -15.79 1.29 -17.24
CA THR A 265 -14.88 2.40 -16.88
C THR A 265 -15.08 2.83 -15.43
N TYR A 266 -16.33 2.85 -14.95
CA TYR A 266 -16.66 3.12 -13.56
C TYR A 266 -16.06 2.03 -12.64
N ARG A 267 -16.24 0.75 -12.99
CA ARG A 267 -15.64 -0.37 -12.25
C ARG A 267 -14.11 -0.27 -12.17
N ALA A 268 -13.48 0.05 -13.30
CA ALA A 268 -12.03 0.22 -13.36
C ALA A 268 -11.56 1.36 -12.47
N LEU A 269 -12.22 2.53 -12.52
CA LEU A 269 -11.89 3.67 -11.65
C LEU A 269 -11.91 3.28 -10.17
N TYR A 270 -12.98 2.64 -9.73
CA TYR A 270 -13.15 2.29 -8.31
C TYR A 270 -12.17 1.19 -7.88
N GLY A 271 -11.86 0.24 -8.76
CA GLY A 271 -10.77 -0.72 -8.52
C GLY A 271 -9.42 -0.02 -8.37
N PHE A 272 -9.08 0.88 -9.28
CA PHE A 272 -7.82 1.64 -9.22
C PHE A 272 -7.72 2.54 -8.00
N LEU A 273 -8.79 3.21 -7.59
CA LEU A 273 -8.82 4.03 -6.38
C LEU A 273 -8.59 3.18 -5.12
N SER A 274 -9.23 2.02 -5.02
CA SER A 274 -9.04 1.10 -3.90
C SER A 274 -7.61 0.56 -3.83
N GLU A 275 -7.05 0.16 -4.97
CA GLU A 275 -5.66 -0.32 -5.05
C GLU A 275 -4.65 0.78 -4.73
N PHE A 276 -4.89 2.00 -5.23
CA PHE A 276 -4.07 3.17 -4.94
C PHE A 276 -4.09 3.50 -3.45
N GLU A 277 -5.26 3.57 -2.82
CA GLU A 277 -5.38 3.83 -1.39
C GLU A 277 -4.61 2.79 -0.56
N ALA A 278 -4.78 1.50 -0.86
CA ALA A 278 -4.08 0.43 -0.14
C ALA A 278 -2.55 0.53 -0.30
N THR A 279 -2.09 0.85 -1.52
CA THR A 279 -0.67 1.01 -1.83
C THR A 279 -0.08 2.25 -1.14
N THR A 280 -0.79 3.37 -1.16
CA THR A 280 -0.39 4.61 -0.48
C THR A 280 -0.32 4.43 1.02
N LYS A 281 -1.27 3.73 1.65
CA LYS A 281 -1.21 3.44 3.10
C LYS A 281 0.02 2.60 3.47
N LYS A 282 0.37 1.60 2.65
CA LYS A 282 1.61 0.83 2.84
C LYS A 282 2.85 1.73 2.70
N HIS A 283 2.89 2.55 1.66
CA HIS A 283 3.98 3.48 1.38
C HIS A 283 4.25 4.43 2.56
N ILE A 284 3.22 5.19 2.94
CA ILE A 284 3.27 6.15 4.04
C ILE A 284 3.61 5.46 5.37
N HIS A 285 3.13 4.23 5.60
CA HIS A 285 3.50 3.49 6.81
C HIS A 285 5.01 3.24 6.90
N LEU A 286 5.64 2.80 5.79
CA LEU A 286 7.08 2.56 5.76
C LEU A 286 7.88 3.84 6.01
N GLU A 287 7.36 4.98 5.59
CA GLU A 287 7.95 6.29 5.84
C GLU A 287 7.75 6.75 7.28
N ASN A 288 6.50 7.00 7.66
CA ASN A 288 6.14 7.62 8.94
C ASN A 288 6.57 6.78 10.14
N ASN A 289 6.44 5.45 10.05
CA ASN A 289 6.60 4.57 11.21
C ASN A 289 7.95 3.82 11.21
N ILE A 290 8.73 3.90 10.13
CA ILE A 290 10.02 3.18 10.03
C ILE A 290 11.14 4.08 9.55
N LEU A 291 11.08 4.58 8.31
CA LEU A 291 12.19 5.32 7.69
C LEU A 291 12.44 6.65 8.41
N PHE A 292 11.41 7.48 8.58
CA PHE A 292 11.53 8.82 9.15
C PHE A 292 12.02 8.79 10.61
N PRO A 293 11.46 7.96 11.52
CA PRO A 293 11.96 7.89 12.89
C PRO A 293 13.40 7.37 12.99
N LYS A 294 13.83 6.49 12.06
CA LYS A 294 15.24 6.05 12.00
C LYS A 294 16.15 7.17 11.51
N THR A 295 15.73 7.92 10.48
CA THR A 295 16.47 9.05 9.93
C THR A 295 16.70 10.14 10.97
N VAL A 296 15.67 10.54 11.72
CA VAL A 296 15.79 11.55 12.79
C VAL A 296 16.80 11.12 13.85
N ARG A 297 16.72 9.86 14.31
CA ARG A 297 17.69 9.31 15.27
C ARG A 297 19.11 9.31 14.73
N LEU A 298 19.28 8.99 13.46
CA LEU A 298 20.59 8.97 12.79
C LEU A 298 21.19 10.38 12.66
N GLU A 299 20.38 11.36 12.25
CA GLU A 299 20.76 12.77 12.17
C GLU A 299 21.19 13.31 13.55
N GLN A 300 20.40 13.03 14.60
CA GLN A 300 20.71 13.44 15.98
C GLN A 300 22.00 12.78 16.51
N ALA A 301 22.20 11.49 16.25
CA ALA A 301 23.42 10.79 16.67
C ALA A 301 24.67 11.39 16.01
N GLN A 302 24.59 11.83 14.76
CA GLN A 302 25.72 12.47 14.07
C GLN A 302 25.97 13.90 14.54
N ALA A 303 24.92 14.66 14.85
CA ALA A 303 25.04 16.00 15.41
C ALA A 303 25.72 15.99 16.80
N GLY A 304 25.43 14.97 17.62
CA GLY A 304 26.05 14.80 18.94
C GLY A 304 27.53 14.41 18.91
N VAL A 305 28.03 13.81 17.82
CA VAL A 305 29.43 13.37 17.69
C VAL A 305 30.38 14.53 17.30
N GLY A 306 29.85 15.66 16.82
CA GLY A 306 30.65 16.84 16.42
C GLY A 306 30.77 17.95 17.48
N ALA A 307 30.23 17.76 18.69
CA ALA A 307 30.15 18.79 19.73
C ALA A 307 31.13 18.60 20.91
N ASP A 308 31.96 17.56 20.88
CA ASP A 308 33.05 17.28 21.84
C ASP A 308 34.43 17.53 21.20
#